data_AF-A0A2X2RFV6-F1
#
_entry.id   AF-A0A2X2RFV6-F1
#
_cell.length_a   1.000
_cell.length_b   1.000
_cell.length_c   1.000
_cell.angle_alpha   90.00
_cell.angle_beta   90.00
_cell.angle_gamma   90.00
#
_symmetry.space_group_name_H-M   'P 1'
#
loop_
_entity.id
_entity.type
_entity.pdbx_description
1 polymer ?
#
loop_
_entity_poly.entity_id
_entity_poly.type
_entity_poly.pdbx_seq_one_letter_code
_entity_poly.pdbx_strand_id
1 'polypeptide(L)'
;MPLESTIKVDKKTTLYIWEVREELAVLEEETPLTPEQKESYNAISNERAKKNFLATRLLLTQLGHAPNSLHYNAYGKPFLKGKDFISISHSFDKVVVMISNKPVGVDIEKKREKILRIAHKFTQWNYRSANYSIHNIIQKLTMTWCAKEVGFKIHNKPTLTLNDVRVKDFFPNDKETDIKIGNTMYKVFFVLIEDFVLGYCKANK
;
A
#
# COMPACT_ATOMS: atom_id res chain seq x y z
N MET A 1 -9.45 15.35 12.57
CA MET A 1 -9.48 15.29 11.10
C MET A 1 -9.52 13.84 10.68
N PRO A 2 -10.40 13.41 9.76
CA PRO A 2 -10.78 12.01 9.78
C PRO A 2 -9.85 11.18 8.88
N LEU A 3 -9.01 10.41 9.55
CA LEU A 3 -8.86 8.99 9.24
C LEU A 3 -10.21 8.46 8.71
N GLU A 4 -10.28 8.20 7.41
CA GLU A 4 -11.52 7.87 6.72
C GLU A 4 -12.07 6.53 7.22
N SER A 5 -11.19 5.57 7.42
CA SER A 5 -11.58 4.28 7.97
C SER A 5 -10.41 3.55 8.65
N THR A 6 -10.78 2.68 9.59
CA THR A 6 -9.85 1.79 10.30
C THR A 6 -10.37 0.37 10.20
N ILE A 7 -9.51 -0.55 9.74
CA ILE A 7 -9.79 -1.98 9.69
C ILE A 7 -8.94 -2.66 10.75
N LYS A 8 -9.59 -3.16 11.81
CA LYS A 8 -8.95 -4.04 12.80
C LYS A 8 -8.86 -5.44 12.20
N VAL A 9 -7.70 -5.79 11.65
CA VAL A 9 -7.45 -7.13 11.08
C VAL A 9 -7.40 -8.17 12.20
N ASP A 10 -6.78 -7.83 13.33
CA ASP A 10 -6.88 -8.58 14.60
C ASP A 10 -6.41 -7.72 15.79
N LYS A 11 -6.17 -8.35 16.95
CA LYS A 11 -5.76 -7.67 18.20
C LYS A 11 -4.44 -6.88 18.10
N LYS A 12 -3.55 -7.25 17.18
CA LYS A 12 -2.19 -6.70 17.03
C LYS A 12 -1.91 -6.27 15.59
N THR A 13 -2.95 -6.07 14.79
CA THR A 13 -2.83 -5.62 13.40
C THR A 13 -3.97 -4.68 13.06
N THR A 14 -3.61 -3.46 12.69
CA THR A 14 -4.57 -2.44 12.27
C THR A 14 -4.14 -1.83 10.95
N LEU A 15 -5.10 -1.65 10.06
CA LEU A 15 -4.96 -0.96 8.78
C LEU A 15 -5.74 0.35 8.86
N TYR A 16 -5.06 1.44 8.51
CA TYR A 16 -5.56 2.80 8.51
C TYR A 16 -5.64 3.30 7.08
N ILE A 17 -6.76 3.92 6.72
CA ILE A 17 -7.02 4.46 5.38
C ILE A 17 -7.40 5.93 5.56
N TRP A 18 -6.71 6.80 4.84
CA TRP A 18 -6.95 8.24 4.86
C TRP A 18 -7.08 8.77 3.44
N GLU A 19 -8.20 9.46 3.18
CA GLU A 19 -8.35 10.36 2.05
C GLU A 19 -7.87 11.77 2.39
N VAL A 20 -6.75 12.16 1.79
CA VAL A 20 -6.08 13.43 2.03
C VAL A 20 -6.76 14.52 1.21
N ARG A 21 -7.78 15.14 1.82
CA ARG A 21 -8.57 16.24 1.23
C ARG A 21 -8.07 17.62 1.67
N GLU A 22 -7.24 17.67 2.69
CA GLU A 22 -6.70 18.89 3.27
C GLU A 22 -5.83 19.65 2.25
N GLU A 23 -5.85 20.97 2.37
CA GLU A 23 -4.92 21.81 1.62
C GLU A 23 -3.49 21.62 2.11
N LEU A 24 -2.51 21.81 1.21
CA LEU A 24 -1.11 21.56 1.56
C LEU A 24 -0.68 22.41 2.76
N ALA A 25 -1.08 23.68 2.79
CA ALA A 25 -0.75 24.61 3.87
C ALA A 25 -1.28 24.13 5.24
N VAL A 26 -2.46 23.51 5.27
CA VAL A 26 -3.03 22.94 6.51
C VAL A 26 -2.19 21.77 6.98
N LEU A 27 -1.81 20.86 6.07
CA LEU A 27 -0.95 19.73 6.42
C LEU A 27 0.45 20.16 6.87
N GLU A 28 1.00 21.23 6.29
CA GLU A 28 2.30 21.80 6.69
C GLU A 28 2.25 22.39 8.12
N GLU A 29 1.16 23.08 8.47
CA GLU A 29 0.94 23.64 9.80
C GLU A 29 0.76 22.53 10.85
N GLU A 30 -0.05 21.51 10.54
CA GLU A 30 -0.37 20.43 11.48
C GLU A 30 0.74 19.38 11.63
N THR A 31 1.73 19.38 10.74
CA THR A 31 2.82 18.38 10.73
C THR A 31 4.19 19.04 10.91
N PRO A 32 4.57 19.44 12.14
CA PRO A 32 5.92 19.93 12.41
C PRO A 32 6.98 18.89 12.03
N LEU A 33 7.83 19.23 11.07
CA LEU A 33 8.89 18.35 10.57
C LEU A 33 10.20 18.56 11.33
N THR A 34 10.93 17.47 11.56
CA THR A 34 12.34 17.55 11.98
C THR A 34 13.21 18.13 10.85
N PRO A 35 14.43 18.63 11.13
CA PRO A 35 15.33 19.13 10.09
C PRO A 35 15.58 18.12 8.96
N GLU A 36 15.81 16.84 9.31
CA GLU A 36 16.02 15.74 8.36
C GLU A 36 14.77 15.47 7.49
N GLN A 37 13.59 15.54 8.10
CA GLN A 37 12.32 15.39 7.38
C GLN A 37 12.05 16.57 6.45
N LYS A 38 12.45 17.78 6.85
CA LYS A 38 12.31 18.99 6.04
C LYS A 38 13.17 18.93 4.78
N GLU A 39 14.38 18.36 4.86
CA GLU A 39 15.22 18.10 3.68
C GLU A 39 14.51 17.14 2.71
N SER A 40 14.03 15.99 3.22
CA SER A 40 13.27 15.03 2.42
C SER A 40 12.01 15.63 1.79
N TYR A 41 11.31 16.48 2.55
CA TYR A 41 10.11 17.19 2.09
C TYR A 41 10.42 18.17 0.96
N ASN A 42 11.49 18.96 1.10
CA ASN A 42 11.90 19.94 0.10
C ASN A 42 12.37 19.30 -1.21
N ALA A 43 12.90 18.06 -1.15
CA ALA A 43 13.27 17.29 -2.34
C ALA A 43 12.06 16.80 -3.17
N ILE A 44 10.85 16.80 -2.60
CA ILE A 44 9.63 16.39 -3.31
C ILE A 44 9.11 17.57 -4.14
N SER A 45 9.07 17.40 -5.46
CA SER A 45 8.55 18.45 -6.36
C SER A 45 7.03 18.42 -6.52
N ASN A 46 6.42 17.24 -6.43
CA ASN A 46 5.00 17.06 -6.68
C ASN A 46 4.16 17.33 -5.40
N GLU A 47 3.22 18.27 -5.47
CA GLU A 47 2.35 18.64 -4.36
C GLU A 47 1.61 17.45 -3.75
N ARG A 48 1.10 16.54 -4.58
CA ARG A 48 0.39 15.35 -4.07
C ARG A 48 1.31 14.43 -3.27
N ALA A 49 2.54 14.25 -3.74
CA ALA A 49 3.54 13.51 -2.99
C ALA A 49 3.92 14.23 -1.68
N LYS A 50 3.94 15.57 -1.66
CA LYS A 50 4.09 16.37 -0.43
C LYS A 50 2.92 16.13 0.54
N LYS A 51 1.67 16.21 0.06
CA LYS A 51 0.48 15.91 0.86
C LYS A 51 0.54 14.50 1.46
N ASN A 52 0.87 13.48 0.65
CA ASN A 52 1.01 12.10 1.12
C ASN A 52 2.14 11.92 2.15
N PHE A 53 3.26 12.64 1.97
CA PHE A 53 4.39 12.64 2.89
C PHE A 53 4.00 13.20 4.27
N LEU A 54 3.26 14.32 4.29
CA LEU A 54 2.78 14.96 5.52
C LEU A 54 1.68 14.14 6.19
N ALA A 55 0.67 13.72 5.43
CA ALA A 55 -0.45 12.90 5.94
C ALA A 55 0.04 11.61 6.60
N THR A 56 1.02 10.91 6.01
CA THR A 56 1.61 9.72 6.63
C THR A 56 2.20 10.01 8.02
N ARG A 57 2.91 11.14 8.17
CA ARG A 57 3.55 11.52 9.43
C ARG A 57 2.53 11.99 10.46
N LEU A 58 1.58 12.80 10.04
CA LEU A 58 0.49 13.27 10.88
C LEU A 58 -0.32 12.08 11.43
N LEU A 59 -0.60 11.08 10.58
CA LEU A 59 -1.27 9.84 10.99
C LEU A 59 -0.47 9.12 12.07
N LEU A 60 0.84 8.93 11.87
CA LEU A 60 1.68 8.26 12.87
C LEU A 60 1.71 9.02 14.20
N THR A 61 1.79 10.35 14.17
CA THR A 61 1.72 11.19 15.37
C THR A 61 0.38 11.03 16.09
N GLN A 62 -0.74 11.02 15.35
CA GLN A 62 -2.08 10.80 15.92
C GLN A 62 -2.23 9.40 16.54
N LEU A 63 -1.50 8.41 16.04
CA LEU A 63 -1.44 7.06 16.61
C LEU A 63 -0.51 6.96 17.83
N GLY A 64 0.09 8.07 18.27
CA GLY A 64 0.97 8.15 19.44
C GLY A 64 2.42 7.76 19.17
N HIS A 65 2.81 7.62 17.90
CA HIS A 65 4.21 7.43 17.55
C HIS A 65 4.97 8.76 17.62
N ALA A 66 6.22 8.72 18.08
CA ALA A 66 7.07 9.91 18.08
C ALA A 66 7.31 10.41 16.64
N PRO A 67 7.42 11.73 16.40
CA PRO A 67 7.61 12.30 15.05
C PRO A 67 8.80 11.73 14.28
N ASN A 68 9.84 11.26 14.97
CA ASN A 68 11.06 10.69 14.40
C ASN A 68 11.11 9.15 14.43
N SER A 69 9.98 8.48 14.64
CA SER A 69 9.92 7.02 14.77
C SER A 69 9.92 6.27 13.44
N LEU A 70 9.55 6.92 12.33
CA LEU A 70 9.53 6.31 11.00
C LEU A 70 10.90 6.44 10.33
N HIS A 71 11.47 5.29 9.97
CA HIS A 71 12.75 5.20 9.28
C HIS A 71 12.63 4.32 8.03
N TYR A 72 13.60 4.43 7.14
CA TYR A 72 13.67 3.63 5.92
C TYR A 72 15.02 2.91 5.89
N ASN A 73 15.02 1.63 5.52
CA ASN A 73 16.26 0.89 5.33
C ASN A 73 16.93 1.26 3.99
N ALA A 74 18.11 0.68 3.72
CA ALA A 74 18.86 0.90 2.48
C ALA A 74 18.10 0.54 1.18
N TYR A 75 16.99 -0.19 1.28
CA TYR A 75 16.14 -0.60 0.16
C TYR A 75 14.80 0.15 0.13
N GLY A 76 14.66 1.23 0.92
CA GLY A 76 13.44 2.03 0.97
C GLY A 76 12.27 1.39 1.71
N LYS A 77 12.48 0.30 2.45
CA LYS A 77 11.41 -0.29 3.27
C LYS A 77 11.24 0.49 4.59
N PRO A 78 10.01 0.94 4.92
CA PRO A 78 9.76 1.62 6.18
C PRO A 78 9.82 0.67 7.37
N PHE A 79 10.28 1.18 8.51
CA PHE A 79 10.20 0.52 9.82
C PHE A 79 9.99 1.56 10.92
N LEU A 80 9.35 1.16 12.01
CA LEU A 80 9.15 2.01 13.19
C LEU A 80 10.25 1.73 14.23
N LYS A 81 10.68 2.77 14.95
CA LYS A 81 11.57 2.67 16.12
C LYS A 81 10.84 1.89 17.23
N GLY A 82 10.98 0.57 17.22
CA GLY A 82 10.24 -0.36 18.07
C GLY A 82 10.25 -1.79 17.53
N LYS A 83 9.31 -2.62 18.02
CA LYS A 83 9.12 -4.02 17.56
C LYS A 83 8.01 -4.18 16.51
N ASP A 84 7.33 -3.10 16.15
CA ASP A 84 6.22 -3.14 15.21
C ASP A 84 6.70 -3.00 13.77
N PHE A 85 6.11 -3.79 12.90
CA PHE A 85 6.23 -3.73 11.47
C PHE A 85 5.22 -2.74 10.92
N ILE A 86 5.65 -1.98 9.91
CA ILE A 86 4.81 -1.03 9.19
C ILE A 86 4.89 -1.30 7.69
N SER A 87 3.78 -1.14 7.00
CA SER A 87 3.73 -1.05 5.55
C SER A 87 2.90 0.17 5.16
N ILE A 88 3.36 0.90 4.16
CA ILE A 88 2.77 2.16 3.72
C ILE A 88 2.53 2.06 2.21
N SER A 89 1.39 2.55 1.74
CA SER A 89 1.16 2.81 0.32
C SER A 89 0.36 4.09 0.13
N HIS A 90 0.46 4.68 -1.04
CA HIS A 90 -0.32 5.85 -1.41
C HIS A 90 -0.67 5.79 -2.89
N SER A 91 -1.89 6.20 -3.24
CA SER A 91 -2.30 6.35 -4.64
C SER A 91 -3.23 7.54 -4.73
N PHE A 92 -2.85 8.50 -5.56
CA PHE A 92 -3.51 9.80 -5.65
C PHE A 92 -3.66 10.46 -4.26
N ASP A 93 -4.89 10.64 -3.84
CA ASP A 93 -5.39 11.27 -2.61
C ASP A 93 -5.61 10.27 -1.47
N LYS A 94 -5.30 8.98 -1.68
CA LYS A 94 -5.41 7.96 -0.62
C LYS A 94 -4.04 7.60 -0.07
N VAL A 95 -3.91 7.58 1.25
CA VAL A 95 -2.78 7.05 2.02
C VAL A 95 -3.27 5.88 2.86
N VAL A 96 -2.52 4.78 2.85
CA VAL A 96 -2.80 3.60 3.67
C VAL A 96 -1.58 3.21 4.48
N VAL A 97 -1.81 2.93 5.76
CA VAL A 97 -0.77 2.51 6.69
C VAL A 97 -1.25 1.28 7.45
N MET A 98 -0.47 0.21 7.42
CA MET A 98 -0.73 -1.01 8.16
C MET A 98 0.36 -1.22 9.21
N ILE A 99 -0.03 -1.38 10.47
CA ILE A 99 0.90 -1.57 11.59
C ILE A 99 0.60 -2.91 12.26
N SER A 100 1.63 -3.69 12.59
CA SER A 100 1.48 -4.98 13.26
C SER A 100 2.72 -5.43 14.04
N ASN A 101 2.55 -6.34 15.00
CA ASN A 101 3.66 -7.07 15.61
C ASN A 101 4.28 -8.17 14.72
N LYS A 102 3.81 -8.33 13.47
CA LYS A 102 4.32 -9.29 12.47
C LYS A 102 4.55 -8.60 11.13
N PRO A 103 5.39 -9.17 10.23
CA PRO A 103 5.55 -8.62 8.89
C PRO A 103 4.22 -8.45 8.17
N VAL A 104 4.01 -7.28 7.59
CA VAL A 104 2.81 -6.88 6.86
C VAL A 104 3.18 -6.28 5.51
N GLY A 105 2.24 -6.36 4.56
CA GLY A 105 2.30 -5.66 3.29
C GLY A 105 0.95 -5.04 2.99
N VAL A 106 0.93 -3.77 2.59
CA VAL A 106 -0.28 -3.07 2.12
C VAL A 106 0.02 -2.36 0.82
N ASP A 107 -0.95 -2.36 -0.08
CA ASP A 107 -0.93 -1.58 -1.30
C ASP A 107 -2.30 -0.99 -1.62
N ILE A 108 -2.32 0.20 -2.22
CA ILE A 108 -3.54 0.84 -2.70
C ILE A 108 -3.28 1.39 -4.10
N GLU A 109 -4.19 1.15 -5.02
CA GLU A 109 -4.06 1.61 -6.40
C GLU A 109 -5.39 2.07 -7.00
N LYS A 110 -5.33 3.20 -7.73
CA LYS A 110 -6.47 3.68 -8.51
C LYS A 110 -6.66 2.83 -9.77
N LYS A 111 -7.88 2.35 -9.98
CA LYS A 111 -8.33 1.67 -11.21
C LYS A 111 -8.21 2.64 -12.38
N ARG A 112 -7.29 2.34 -13.31
CA ARG A 112 -7.01 3.19 -14.47
C ARG A 112 -6.70 2.34 -15.69
N GLU A 113 -7.19 2.77 -16.86
CA GLU A 113 -6.93 2.08 -18.13
C GLU A 113 -5.44 1.91 -18.45
N LYS A 114 -4.58 2.77 -17.91
CA LYS A 114 -3.11 2.67 -18.06
C LYS A 114 -2.58 1.29 -17.61
N ILE A 115 -3.27 0.59 -16.70
CA ILE A 115 -2.89 -0.76 -16.26
C ILE A 115 -2.85 -1.76 -17.43
N LEU A 116 -3.73 -1.59 -18.43
CA LEU A 116 -3.79 -2.44 -19.63
C LEU A 116 -2.49 -2.37 -20.44
N ARG A 117 -1.86 -1.20 -20.47
CA ARG A 117 -0.60 -0.99 -21.21
C ARG A 117 0.58 -1.72 -20.59
N ILE A 118 0.54 -1.96 -19.27
CA ILE A 118 1.64 -2.60 -18.54
C ILE A 118 1.31 -4.02 -18.07
N ALA A 119 0.11 -4.52 -18.30
CA ALA A 119 -0.34 -5.86 -17.90
C ALA A 119 0.66 -6.97 -18.27
N HIS A 120 1.20 -6.92 -19.49
CA HIS A 120 2.19 -7.87 -19.99
C HIS A 120 3.49 -7.94 -19.16
N LYS A 121 3.81 -6.92 -18.36
CA LYS A 121 5.00 -6.89 -17.50
C LYS A 121 4.82 -7.65 -16.20
N PHE A 122 3.58 -7.91 -15.79
CA PHE A 122 3.32 -8.46 -14.46
C PHE A 122 2.30 -9.61 -14.44
N THR A 123 1.57 -9.89 -15.52
CA THR A 123 0.65 -11.03 -15.57
C THR A 123 0.63 -11.71 -16.93
N GLN A 124 0.44 -13.03 -16.91
CA GLN A 124 0.26 -13.86 -18.10
C GLN A 124 -1.23 -14.05 -18.44
N TRP A 125 -2.14 -13.48 -17.64
CA TRP A 125 -3.58 -13.60 -17.89
C TRP A 125 -3.95 -12.96 -19.24
N ASN A 126 -4.51 -13.76 -20.15
CA ASN A 126 -4.97 -13.30 -21.46
C ASN A 126 -6.31 -12.54 -21.35
N TYR A 127 -6.26 -11.37 -20.72
CA TYR A 127 -7.43 -10.54 -20.42
C TYR A 127 -8.20 -10.08 -21.66
N ARG A 128 -7.55 -10.02 -22.85
CA ARG A 128 -8.18 -9.60 -24.11
C ARG A 128 -9.19 -10.61 -24.64
N SER A 129 -9.03 -11.88 -24.27
CA SER A 129 -9.94 -12.97 -24.64
C SER A 129 -10.93 -13.32 -23.54
N ALA A 130 -10.83 -12.67 -22.38
CA ALA A 130 -11.67 -12.98 -21.24
C ALA A 130 -13.08 -12.41 -21.43
N ASN A 131 -14.09 -13.21 -21.08
CA ASN A 131 -15.49 -12.77 -21.12
C ASN A 131 -15.83 -11.90 -19.90
N TYR A 132 -15.23 -10.70 -19.83
CA TYR A 132 -15.47 -9.71 -18.80
C TYR A 132 -15.69 -8.32 -19.41
N SER A 133 -16.45 -7.48 -18.72
CA SER A 133 -16.50 -6.06 -19.04
C SER A 133 -15.12 -5.41 -18.86
N ILE A 134 -14.88 -4.31 -19.57
CA ILE A 134 -13.63 -3.54 -19.45
C ILE A 134 -13.36 -3.09 -18.00
N HIS A 135 -14.42 -2.71 -17.27
CA HIS A 135 -14.33 -2.36 -15.85
C HIS A 135 -13.79 -3.53 -15.01
N ASN A 136 -14.32 -4.74 -15.20
CA ASN A 136 -13.90 -5.92 -14.46
C ASN A 136 -12.49 -6.37 -14.85
N ILE A 137 -12.09 -6.17 -16.10
CA ILE A 137 -10.71 -6.40 -16.55
C ILE A 137 -9.76 -5.45 -15.81
N ILE A 138 -10.04 -4.15 -15.80
CA ILE A 138 -9.21 -3.16 -15.11
C ILE A 138 -9.13 -3.48 -13.63
N GLN A 139 -10.26 -3.78 -12.97
CA GLN A 139 -10.30 -4.15 -11.57
C GLN A 139 -9.44 -5.38 -11.27
N LYS A 140 -9.59 -6.48 -12.01
CA LYS A 140 -8.80 -7.70 -11.80
C LYS A 140 -7.30 -7.48 -12.07
N LEU A 141 -6.94 -6.68 -13.07
CA LEU A 141 -5.54 -6.32 -13.32
C LEU A 141 -4.97 -5.46 -12.18
N THR A 142 -5.72 -4.49 -11.68
CA THR A 142 -5.32 -3.67 -10.53
C THR A 142 -5.19 -4.52 -9.26
N MET A 143 -6.13 -5.44 -8.99
CA MET A 143 -6.02 -6.40 -7.88
C MET A 143 -4.79 -7.31 -8.01
N THR A 144 -4.49 -7.77 -9.23
CA THR A 144 -3.28 -8.58 -9.49
C THR A 144 -2.02 -7.77 -9.21
N TRP A 145 -1.98 -6.50 -9.63
CA TRP A 145 -0.88 -5.59 -9.35
C TRP A 145 -0.71 -5.37 -7.84
N CYS A 146 -1.77 -5.01 -7.13
CA CYS A 146 -1.74 -4.84 -5.68
C CYS A 146 -1.26 -6.11 -4.97
N ALA A 147 -1.71 -7.30 -5.37
CA ALA A 147 -1.25 -8.56 -4.79
C ALA A 147 0.27 -8.77 -4.96
N LYS A 148 0.83 -8.33 -6.10
CA LYS A 148 2.27 -8.39 -6.34
C LYS A 148 3.04 -7.40 -5.47
N GLU A 149 2.62 -6.14 -5.43
CA GLU A 149 3.22 -5.09 -4.59
C GLU A 149 3.16 -5.45 -3.09
N VAL A 150 2.03 -5.99 -2.64
CA VAL A 150 1.88 -6.55 -1.29
C VAL A 150 2.91 -7.65 -1.02
N GLY A 151 3.13 -8.54 -1.98
CA GLY A 151 4.16 -9.58 -1.94
C GLY A 151 5.57 -9.04 -1.76
N PHE A 152 5.93 -7.99 -2.48
CA PHE A 152 7.22 -7.29 -2.30
C PHE A 152 7.37 -6.74 -0.89
N LYS A 153 6.35 -6.02 -0.41
CA LYS A 153 6.39 -5.31 0.87
C LYS A 153 6.50 -6.28 2.05
N ILE A 154 5.80 -7.42 2.01
CA ILE A 154 5.86 -8.42 3.08
C ILE A 154 7.16 -9.24 3.06
N HIS A 155 7.65 -9.67 1.89
CA HIS A 155 8.75 -10.64 1.82
C HIS A 155 10.13 -10.02 2.08
N ASN A 156 10.29 -8.70 1.87
CA ASN A 156 11.49 -7.94 2.26
C ASN A 156 12.81 -8.47 1.67
N LYS A 157 12.81 -8.93 0.41
CA LYS A 157 14.02 -9.35 -0.28
C LYS A 157 14.35 -8.40 -1.42
N PRO A 158 15.52 -7.75 -1.42
CA PRO A 158 15.93 -6.80 -2.46
C PRO A 158 16.01 -7.42 -3.86
N THR A 159 16.26 -8.73 -3.94
CA THR A 159 16.42 -9.46 -5.21
C THR A 159 15.10 -9.95 -5.81
N LEU A 160 13.97 -9.68 -5.15
CA LEU A 160 12.66 -10.11 -5.64
C LEU A 160 12.33 -9.35 -6.93
N THR A 161 11.68 -10.03 -7.87
CA THR A 161 11.10 -9.44 -9.07
C THR A 161 9.60 -9.71 -9.11
N LEU A 162 8.86 -8.99 -9.98
CA LEU A 162 7.41 -9.20 -10.15
C LEU A 162 7.09 -10.65 -10.54
N ASN A 163 8.01 -11.34 -11.22
CA ASN A 163 7.84 -12.71 -11.66
C ASN A 163 8.01 -13.74 -10.53
N ASP A 164 8.69 -13.38 -9.44
CA ASP A 164 8.85 -14.24 -8.27
C ASP A 164 7.57 -14.30 -7.42
N VAL A 165 6.68 -13.32 -7.58
CA VAL A 165 5.36 -13.31 -6.93
C VAL A 165 4.32 -13.95 -7.86
N ARG A 166 3.99 -15.20 -7.58
CA ARG A 166 2.93 -15.92 -8.30
C ARG A 166 1.60 -15.70 -7.60
N VAL A 167 0.63 -15.16 -8.33
CA VAL A 167 -0.72 -14.90 -7.82
C VAL A 167 -1.63 -16.05 -8.28
N LYS A 168 -2.33 -16.71 -7.36
CA LYS A 168 -3.36 -17.71 -7.68
C LYS A 168 -4.52 -17.00 -8.36
N ASP A 169 -5.16 -17.64 -9.35
CA ASP A 169 -6.27 -17.02 -10.07
C ASP A 169 -7.48 -16.79 -9.15
N PHE A 170 -8.24 -15.74 -9.45
CA PHE A 170 -9.40 -15.26 -8.70
C PHE A 170 -10.35 -14.48 -9.62
N PHE A 171 -11.59 -14.27 -9.21
CA PHE A 171 -12.57 -13.46 -9.93
C PHE A 171 -12.48 -11.97 -9.53
N PRO A 172 -12.86 -11.02 -10.41
CA PRO A 172 -12.79 -9.59 -10.11
C PRO A 172 -13.49 -9.15 -8.81
N ASN A 173 -14.46 -9.92 -8.30
CA ASN A 173 -15.22 -9.61 -7.08
C ASN A 173 -14.78 -10.43 -5.86
N ASP A 174 -13.77 -11.29 -6.00
CA ASP A 174 -13.23 -12.06 -4.87
C ASP A 174 -12.57 -11.12 -3.86
N LYS A 175 -12.74 -11.44 -2.58
CA LYS A 175 -12.21 -10.63 -1.48
C LYS A 175 -10.81 -11.06 -1.05
N GLU A 176 -10.29 -12.14 -1.63
CA GLU A 176 -8.98 -12.67 -1.30
C GLU A 176 -8.39 -13.48 -2.45
N THR A 177 -7.06 -13.63 -2.41
CA THR A 177 -6.32 -14.59 -3.21
C THR A 177 -5.09 -15.06 -2.43
N ASP A 178 -4.40 -16.08 -2.96
CA ASP A 178 -3.13 -16.55 -2.43
C ASP A 178 -1.99 -16.08 -3.34
N ILE A 179 -0.88 -15.61 -2.74
CA ILE A 179 0.38 -15.39 -3.44
C ILE A 179 1.44 -16.39 -2.96
N LYS A 180 2.26 -16.87 -3.88
CA LYS A 180 3.43 -17.72 -3.62
C LYS A 180 4.71 -16.96 -3.93
N ILE A 181 5.62 -16.94 -2.96
CA ILE A 181 6.95 -16.35 -3.09
C ILE A 181 7.98 -17.38 -2.60
N GLY A 182 8.75 -17.97 -3.52
CA GLY A 182 9.59 -19.13 -3.21
C GLY A 182 8.77 -20.28 -2.63
N ASN A 183 9.06 -20.67 -1.39
CA ASN A 183 8.34 -21.71 -0.65
C ASN A 183 7.28 -21.16 0.32
N THR A 184 7.11 -19.83 0.39
CA THR A 184 6.17 -19.20 1.30
C THR A 184 4.88 -18.84 0.58
N MET A 185 3.74 -19.12 1.23
CA MET A 185 2.41 -18.71 0.79
C MET A 185 1.90 -17.60 1.71
N TYR A 186 1.29 -16.57 1.13
CA TYR A 186 0.58 -15.52 1.86
C TYR A 186 -0.84 -15.39 1.30
N LYS A 187 -1.81 -15.18 2.20
CA LYS A 187 -3.16 -14.79 1.82
C LYS A 187 -3.22 -13.26 1.70
N VAL A 188 -3.66 -12.77 0.55
CA VAL A 188 -3.90 -11.35 0.28
C VAL A 188 -5.39 -11.11 0.33
N PHE A 189 -5.81 -10.11 1.08
CA PHE A 189 -7.20 -9.65 1.16
C PHE A 189 -7.35 -8.37 0.35
N PHE A 190 -8.52 -8.19 -0.27
CA PHE A 190 -8.85 -7.03 -1.07
C PHE A 190 -10.00 -6.23 -0.46
N VAL A 191 -9.89 -4.91 -0.51
CA VAL A 191 -10.97 -3.96 -0.22
C VAL A 191 -11.14 -3.06 -1.43
N LEU A 192 -12.34 -3.04 -1.99
CA LEU A 192 -12.69 -2.15 -3.09
C LEU A 192 -13.26 -0.85 -2.50
N ILE A 193 -12.61 0.28 -2.78
CA ILE A 193 -12.94 1.60 -2.22
C ILE A 193 -13.16 2.54 -3.39
N GLU A 194 -14.41 2.71 -3.83
CA GLU A 194 -14.76 3.52 -5.01
C GLU A 194 -13.92 3.11 -6.25
N ASP A 195 -13.05 4.01 -6.71
CA ASP A 195 -12.13 3.82 -7.83
C ASP A 195 -10.80 3.15 -7.44
N PHE A 196 -10.63 2.73 -6.20
CA PHE A 196 -9.39 2.15 -5.68
C PHE A 196 -9.54 0.68 -5.34
N VAL A 197 -8.43 -0.04 -5.47
CA VAL A 197 -8.24 -1.37 -4.92
C VAL A 197 -7.19 -1.27 -3.82
N LEU A 198 -7.52 -1.72 -2.63
CA LEU A 198 -6.57 -1.91 -1.54
C LEU A 198 -6.31 -3.40 -1.39
N GLY A 199 -5.04 -3.80 -1.46
CA GLY A 199 -4.58 -5.15 -1.13
C GLY A 199 -3.79 -5.13 0.18
N TYR A 200 -3.97 -6.14 1.03
CA TYR A 200 -3.14 -6.28 2.23
C TYR A 200 -2.90 -7.73 2.62
N CYS A 201 -1.78 -7.98 3.30
CA CYS A 201 -1.47 -9.28 3.88
C CYS A 201 -0.67 -9.14 5.18
N LYS A 202 -0.66 -10.22 5.95
CA LYS A 202 0.13 -10.37 7.17
C LYS A 202 0.78 -11.75 7.18
N ALA A 203 1.97 -11.86 7.75
CA ALA A 203 2.63 -13.14 7.94
C ALA A 203 1.86 -14.02 8.93
N ASN A 204 1.77 -15.33 8.62
CA ASN A 204 1.08 -16.30 9.47
C ASN A 204 1.83 -16.58 10.78
N LYS A 205 3.17 -16.54 10.76
CA LYS A 205 4.04 -16.76 11.91
C LYS A 205 4.87 -15.52 12.18
#